data_AF-A0A660MU30-F1
#
_entry.id   AF-A0A660MU30-F1
#
_cell.length_a   1.000
_cell.length_b   1.000
_cell.length_c   1.000
_cell.angle_alpha   90.00
_cell.angle_beta   90.00
_cell.angle_gamma   90.00
#
_symmetry.space_group_name_H-M   'P 1'
#
loop_
_entity.id
_entity.type
_entity.pdbx_description
1 polymer ?
#
loop_
_entity_poly.entity_id
_entity_poly.type
_entity_poly.pdbx_seq_one_letter_code
_entity_poly.pdbx_strand_id
1 'polypeptide(L)'
;MDIKVLIHVNADEAKEPTERLVKQNLENKLDNYLKKFTSKQEAEGSIEVKIDKNKKDLFDGVIQANLDGKSFRYERDDYKNLDDLINNLFDHFKEELSNL
;
A
#
# COMPACT_ATOMS: atom_id res chain seq x y z
N MET A 1 -7.06 -13.75 -10.80
CA MET A 1 -7.33 -12.34 -10.47
C MET A 1 -6.03 -11.57 -10.56
N ASP A 2 -6.01 -10.49 -11.32
CA ASP A 2 -4.93 -9.50 -11.31
C ASP A 2 -5.28 -8.39 -10.33
N ILE A 3 -4.45 -8.16 -9.32
CA ILE A 3 -4.60 -7.02 -8.41
C ILE A 3 -3.96 -5.82 -9.10
N LYS A 4 -4.76 -4.80 -9.41
CA LYS A 4 -4.25 -3.56 -9.99
C LYS A 4 -3.56 -2.73 -8.91
N VAL A 5 -2.28 -2.45 -9.09
CA VAL A 5 -1.52 -1.55 -8.20
C VAL A 5 -1.41 -0.17 -8.83
N LEU A 6 -1.85 0.85 -8.10
CA LEU A 6 -1.78 2.26 -8.49
C LEU A 6 -0.87 2.99 -7.49
N ILE A 7 0.14 3.69 -8.00
CA ILE A 7 1.11 4.41 -7.17
C ILE A 7 1.07 5.88 -7.58
N HIS A 8 0.75 6.74 -6.65
CA HIS A 8 0.74 8.19 -6.81
C HIS A 8 1.80 8.77 -5.87
N VAL A 9 2.81 9.42 -6.44
CA VAL A 9 3.86 10.07 -5.66
C VAL A 9 3.96 11.51 -6.10
N ASN A 10 3.75 12.42 -5.16
CA ASN A 10 3.84 13.86 -5.35
C ASN A 10 5.11 14.41 -4.66
N ALA A 11 6.23 13.74 -4.96
CA ALA A 11 7.58 14.06 -4.53
C ALA A 11 8.53 13.28 -5.44
N ASP A 12 9.15 13.94 -6.41
CA ASP A 12 9.93 13.27 -7.46
C ASP A 12 11.06 12.40 -6.87
N GLU A 13 11.69 12.85 -5.79
CA GLU A 13 12.75 12.12 -5.09
C GLU A 13 12.25 10.82 -4.42
N ALA A 14 10.95 10.72 -4.14
CA ALA A 14 10.33 9.59 -3.46
C ALA A 14 9.77 8.55 -4.45
N LYS A 15 9.73 8.85 -5.75
CA LYS A 15 9.03 8.01 -6.74
C LYS A 15 9.65 6.61 -6.86
N GLU A 16 10.92 6.53 -7.27
CA GLU A 16 11.60 5.23 -7.43
C GLU A 16 11.68 4.44 -6.12
N PRO A 17 12.02 5.04 -4.96
CA PRO A 17 11.99 4.33 -3.68
C PRO A 17 10.60 3.79 -3.34
N THR A 18 9.54 4.58 -3.56
CA THR A 18 8.16 4.15 -3.29
C THR A 18 7.78 2.96 -4.15
N GLU A 19 8.01 3.01 -5.47
CA GLU A 19 7.70 1.91 -6.37
C GLU A 19 8.42 0.62 -5.97
N ARG A 20 9.70 0.73 -5.61
CA ARG A 20 10.50 -0.40 -5.11
C ARG A 20 9.94 -0.98 -3.81
N LEU A 21 9.65 -0.13 -2.83
CA LEU A 21 9.18 -0.56 -1.50
C LEU A 21 7.78 -1.15 -1.56
N VAL A 22 6.87 -0.56 -2.34
CA VAL A 22 5.52 -1.09 -2.56
C VAL A 22 5.61 -2.48 -3.17
N LYS A 23 6.41 -2.65 -4.23
CA LYS A 23 6.63 -3.96 -4.86
C LYS A 23 7.17 -4.99 -3.86
N GLN A 24 8.21 -4.63 -3.11
CA GLN A 24 8.80 -5.51 -2.11
C GLN A 24 7.82 -5.92 -1.01
N ASN A 25 6.97 -5.00 -0.53
CA ASN A 25 5.97 -5.33 0.48
C ASN A 25 4.88 -6.26 -0.09
N LEU A 26 4.44 -6.03 -1.32
CA LEU A 26 3.46 -6.90 -1.98
C LEU A 26 4.00 -8.33 -2.20
N GLU A 27 5.24 -8.44 -2.71
CA GLU A 27 5.85 -9.73 -3.05
C GLU A 27 6.32 -10.51 -1.81
N ASN A 28 6.78 -9.83 -0.75
CA ASN A 28 7.38 -10.50 0.41
C ASN A 28 6.45 -10.54 1.62
N LYS A 29 5.78 -9.43 1.97
CA LYS A 29 4.96 -9.34 3.19
C LYS A 29 3.53 -9.80 2.95
N LEU A 30 2.95 -9.44 1.81
CA LEU A 30 1.53 -9.63 1.55
C LEU A 30 1.19 -10.81 0.64
N ASP A 31 2.16 -11.41 -0.06
CA ASP A 31 1.93 -12.49 -1.03
C ASP A 31 0.98 -13.59 -0.51
N ASN A 32 1.28 -14.15 0.67
CA ASN A 32 0.45 -15.20 1.27
C ASN A 32 -0.95 -14.74 1.68
N TYR A 33 -1.13 -13.45 2.00
CA TYR A 33 -2.43 -12.89 2.36
C TYR A 33 -3.27 -12.62 1.13
N LEU A 34 -2.65 -12.07 0.07
CA LEU A 34 -3.32 -11.74 -1.18
C LEU A 34 -3.75 -12.99 -1.96
N LYS A 35 -3.04 -14.12 -1.82
CA LYS A 35 -3.42 -15.43 -2.39
C LYS A 35 -4.85 -15.87 -2.04
N LYS A 36 -5.35 -15.50 -0.85
CA LYS A 36 -6.73 -15.81 -0.42
C LYS A 36 -7.78 -15.18 -1.35
N PHE A 37 -7.45 -14.04 -1.93
CA PHE A 37 -8.33 -13.27 -2.81
C PHE A 37 -8.11 -13.64 -4.28
N THR A 38 -6.89 -13.99 -4.67
CA THR A 38 -6.58 -14.29 -6.07
C THR A 38 -7.10 -15.64 -6.59
N SER A 39 -7.52 -16.51 -5.67
CA SER A 39 -8.07 -17.85 -5.93
C SER A 39 -9.50 -17.84 -6.52
N LYS A 40 -10.20 -16.70 -6.47
CA LYS A 40 -11.56 -16.54 -7.00
C LYS A 40 -11.50 -16.02 -8.43
N GLN A 41 -12.13 -16.71 -9.38
CA GLN A 41 -12.10 -16.37 -10.82
C GLN A 41 -12.76 -15.01 -11.15
N GLU A 42 -13.66 -14.51 -10.30
CA GLU A 42 -14.43 -13.28 -10.54
C GLU A 42 -14.05 -12.10 -9.63
N ALA A 43 -13.04 -12.25 -8.77
CA ALA A 43 -12.68 -11.18 -7.85
C ALA A 43 -11.92 -10.07 -8.59
N GLU A 44 -12.41 -8.83 -8.49
CA GLU A 44 -11.67 -7.61 -8.85
C GLU A 44 -10.98 -7.03 -7.62
N GLY A 45 -9.76 -6.52 -7.79
CA GLY A 45 -9.03 -5.93 -6.69
C GLY A 45 -8.05 -4.86 -7.12
N SER A 46 -7.94 -3.85 -6.27
CA SER A 46 -7.05 -2.72 -6.44
C SER A 46 -6.35 -2.38 -5.14
N ILE A 47 -5.10 -1.96 -5.25
CA ILE A 47 -4.31 -1.37 -4.17
C ILE A 47 -3.78 -0.05 -4.71
N GLU A 48 -4.10 1.04 -4.03
CA GLU A 48 -3.68 2.39 -4.34
C GLU A 48 -2.80 2.91 -3.19
N VAL A 49 -1.59 3.35 -3.52
CA VAL A 49 -0.65 3.96 -2.58
C VAL A 49 -0.42 5.40 -3.01
N LYS A 50 -0.64 6.33 -2.08
CA LYS A 50 -0.37 7.76 -2.26
C LYS A 50 0.71 8.19 -1.30
N ILE A 51 1.71 8.90 -1.81
CA ILE A 51 2.78 9.51 -1.03
C ILE A 51 2.88 10.98 -1.44
N ASP A 52 2.82 11.87 -0.47
CA ASP A 52 2.91 13.30 -0.65
C ASP A 52 3.95 13.88 0.30
N LYS A 53 4.58 14.99 -0.10
CA LYS A 53 5.41 15.79 0.80
C LYS A 53 4.60 16.98 1.32
N ASN A 54 4.50 17.08 2.64
CA ASN A 54 3.67 18.08 3.29
C ASN A 54 4.41 19.42 3.47
N LYS A 55 3.71 20.44 3.96
CA LYS A 55 4.27 21.80 4.11
C LYS A 55 5.46 21.89 5.08
N LYS A 56 5.69 20.85 5.90
CA LYS A 56 6.82 20.74 6.83
C LYS A 56 7.99 19.96 6.24
N ASP A 57 7.95 19.64 4.94
CA ASP A 57 8.95 18.79 4.26
C ASP A 57 8.99 17.34 4.80
N LEU A 58 7.88 16.87 5.37
CA LEU A 58 7.69 15.50 5.85
C LEU A 58 6.81 14.71 4.89
N PHE A 59 6.88 13.38 4.96
CA PHE A 59 6.08 12.49 4.13
C PHE A 59 4.74 12.16 4.80
N ASP A 60 3.67 12.32 4.03
CA ASP A 60 2.34 11.83 4.33
C ASP A 60 2.01 10.70 3.34
N GLY A 61 1.25 9.70 3.80
CA GLY A 61 1.00 8.50 3.02
C GLY A 61 -0.35 7.87 3.29
N VAL A 62 -0.94 7.32 2.22
CA VAL A 62 -2.22 6.62 2.25
C VAL A 62 -2.09 5.31 1.50
N ILE A 63 -2.56 4.23 2.10
CA ILE A 63 -2.85 2.98 1.41
C ILE A 63 -4.36 2.75 1.40
N GLN A 64 -4.91 2.51 0.22
CA GLN A 64 -6.31 2.16 0.01
C GLN A 64 -6.37 0.88 -0.80
N ALA A 65 -7.19 -0.08 -0.38
CA ALA A 65 -7.37 -1.31 -1.12
C ALA A 65 -8.84 -1.68 -1.24
N ASN A 66 -9.23 -2.21 -2.39
CA ASN A 66 -10.50 -2.89 -2.58
C ASN A 66 -10.20 -4.32 -2.99
N LEU A 67 -10.61 -5.30 -2.19
CA LEU A 67 -10.35 -6.72 -2.43
C LEU A 67 -11.62 -7.51 -2.16
N ASP A 68 -12.18 -8.16 -3.19
CA ASP A 68 -13.34 -9.06 -3.05
C ASP A 68 -14.53 -8.41 -2.32
N GLY A 69 -14.85 -7.16 -2.71
CA GLY A 69 -15.92 -6.35 -2.12
C GLY A 69 -15.61 -5.75 -0.74
N LYS A 70 -14.43 -6.00 -0.16
CA LYS A 70 -13.98 -5.35 1.07
C LYS A 70 -13.09 -4.15 0.76
N SER A 71 -13.31 -3.04 1.46
CA SER A 71 -12.52 -1.83 1.32
C SER A 71 -11.67 -1.59 2.56
N PHE A 72 -10.41 -1.25 2.36
CA PHE A 72 -9.45 -0.90 3.40
C PHE A 72 -8.90 0.50 3.09
N ARG A 73 -8.72 1.31 4.11
CA ARG A 73 -8.03 2.59 3.98
C ARG A 73 -7.29 2.90 5.26
N TYR A 74 -6.03 3.29 5.12
CA TYR A 74 -5.19 3.69 6.22
C TYR A 74 -4.26 4.81 5.79
N GLU A 75 -4.06 5.77 6.68
CA GLU A 75 -3.31 7.00 6.43
C GLU A 75 -2.37 7.31 7.60
N ARG A 76 -1.23 7.90 7.26
CA ARG A 76 -0.16 8.26 8.19
C ARG A 76 0.53 9.53 7.70
N ASP A 77 0.77 10.44 8.63
CA ASP A 77 1.28 11.77 8.33
C ASP A 77 2.57 12.07 9.12
N ASP A 78 3.29 13.10 8.69
CA ASP A 78 4.45 13.69 9.38
C ASP A 78 5.65 12.72 9.56
N TYR A 79 5.88 11.81 8.61
CA TYR A 79 7.04 10.91 8.64
C TYR A 79 8.29 11.57 8.08
N LYS A 80 9.40 11.48 8.81
CA LYS A 80 10.71 11.94 8.33
C LYS A 80 11.33 11.01 7.30
N ASN A 81 11.04 9.72 7.41
CA ASN A 81 11.63 8.67 6.61
C ASN A 81 10.54 7.97 5.79
N LEU A 82 10.76 7.88 4.48
CA LEU A 82 9.81 7.27 3.54
C LEU A 82 9.66 5.76 3.76
N ASP A 83 10.76 5.06 4.01
CA ASP A 83 10.76 3.61 4.26
C ASP A 83 9.94 3.28 5.52
N ASP A 84 10.10 4.06 6.60
CA ASP A 84 9.32 3.90 7.82
C ASP A 84 7.83 4.13 7.57
N LEU A 85 7.48 5.18 6.80
CA LEU A 85 6.10 5.46 6.41
C LEU A 85 5.49 4.27 5.65
N ILE A 86 6.14 3.85 4.57
CA ILE A 86 5.62 2.76 3.72
C ILE A 86 5.55 1.46 4.52
N ASN A 87 6.55 1.14 5.33
CA ASN A 87 6.50 -0.04 6.20
C ASN A 87 5.31 0.03 7.16
N ASN A 88 5.07 1.17 7.80
CA ASN A 88 3.94 1.32 8.72
C ASN A 88 2.59 1.15 8.01
N LEU A 89 2.44 1.70 6.80
CA LEU A 89 1.24 1.52 5.99
C LEU A 89 0.98 0.04 5.67
N PHE A 90 2.01 -0.68 5.23
CA PHE A 90 1.90 -2.09 4.85
C PHE A 90 1.77 -3.04 6.03
N ASP A 91 2.39 -2.73 7.17
CA ASP A 91 2.25 -3.52 8.39
C ASP A 91 0.81 -3.45 8.91
N HIS A 92 0.20 -2.26 8.93
CA HIS A 92 -1.21 -2.15 9.32
C HIS A 92 -2.16 -2.80 8.31
N PHE A 93 -1.89 -2.63 7.01
CA PHE A 93 -2.69 -3.32 5.99
C PHE A 93 -2.58 -4.85 6.11
N LYS A 94 -1.40 -5.38 6.43
CA LYS A 94 -1.20 -6.81 6.72
C LYS A 94 -2.01 -7.26 7.94
N GLU A 95 -2.04 -6.48 9.01
CA GLU A 95 -2.84 -6.77 10.21
C GLU A 95 -4.32 -6.88 9.85
N GLU A 96 -4.84 -5.92 9.10
CA GLU A 96 -6.22 -5.93 8.59
C GLU A 96 -6.50 -7.20 7.77
N LEU A 97 -5.63 -7.55 6.82
CA LEU A 97 -5.77 -8.78 6.02
C LEU A 97 -5.66 -10.07 6.85
N SER A 98 -4.93 -10.04 7.97
CA SER A 98 -4.77 -11.18 8.88
C SER A 98 -6.04 -11.44 9.69
N ASN A 99 -6.83 -10.40 9.94
CA ASN A 99 -8.08 -10.45 10.69
C ASN A 99 -9.30 -10.87 9.85
N LEU A 100 -9.10 -11.19 8.56
CA LEU A 100 -10.13 -11.67 7.62
C LEU A 100 -10.16 -13.19 7.49
#